data_AF-A0A851SIZ9-F1
#
_entry.id   AF-A0A851SIZ9-F1
#
_cell.length_a   1.000
_cell.length_b   1.000
_cell.length_c   1.000
_cell.angle_alpha   90.00
_cell.angle_beta   90.00
_cell.angle_gamma   90.00
#
_symmetry.space_group_name_H-M   'P 1'
#
loop_
_entity.id
_entity.type
_entity.pdbx_description
1 polymer ?
#
loop_
_entity_poly.entity_id
_entity_poly.type
_entity_poly.pdbx_seq_one_letter_code
_entity_poly.pdbx_strand_id
1 'polypeptide(L)'
;FAAALQSYKRDSALRPFPSRYASGDTKDFEGLLADTKALPSLKELLESVPNTDKRTWDLFSWILSSKVFMIQSTKKREYEKIQELTGMSGAAVPAPDYLFEIVYCDQMNTKFAETKGERDLIYAFHGSRLENFHSILHHGLHCHLNRVRLL
;
A
#
# COMPACT_ATOMS: atom_id res chain seq x y z
N PHE A 1 0.02 -6.16 -2.16
CA PHE A 1 0.53 -7.04 -3.23
C PHE A 1 -0.36 -8.27 -3.50
N ALA A 2 -0.34 -9.32 -2.67
CA ALA A 2 -1.00 -10.61 -3.01
C ALA A 2 -2.50 -10.49 -3.32
N ALA A 3 -3.26 -9.72 -2.52
CA ALA A 3 -4.68 -9.46 -2.79
C ALA A 3 -4.93 -8.79 -4.15
N ALA A 4 -4.05 -7.88 -4.57
CA ALA A 4 -4.13 -7.23 -5.88
C ALA A 4 -3.84 -8.20 -7.03
N LEU A 5 -2.84 -9.08 -6.85
CA LEU A 5 -2.47 -10.10 -7.83
C LEU A 5 -3.56 -11.18 -8.01
N GLN A 6 -4.18 -11.62 -6.92
CA GLN A 6 -5.21 -12.67 -6.94
C GLN A 6 -6.57 -12.15 -7.44
N SER A 7 -6.77 -10.84 -7.48
CA SER A 7 -8.02 -10.24 -7.95
C SER A 7 -8.24 -10.51 -9.45
N TYR A 8 -9.51 -10.64 -9.86
CA TYR A 8 -9.87 -10.60 -11.28
C TYR A 8 -9.54 -9.23 -11.91
N LYS A 9 -9.40 -8.17 -11.10
CA LYS A 9 -8.99 -6.82 -11.52
C LYS A 9 -7.47 -6.62 -11.48
N ARG A 10 -6.68 -7.70 -11.45
CA ARG A 10 -5.21 -7.65 -11.27
C ARG A 10 -4.50 -6.71 -12.25
N ASP A 11 -5.00 -6.53 -13.47
CA ASP A 11 -4.37 -5.59 -14.41
C ASP A 11 -4.40 -4.13 -13.94
N SER A 12 -5.53 -3.70 -13.38
CA SER A 12 -5.70 -2.35 -12.84
C SER A 12 -5.23 -2.22 -11.39
N ALA A 13 -5.37 -3.27 -10.58
CA ALA A 13 -5.11 -3.23 -9.15
C ALA A 13 -3.64 -3.45 -8.79
N LEU A 14 -2.92 -4.28 -9.56
CA LEU A 14 -1.52 -4.59 -9.32
C LEU A 14 -0.61 -3.58 -10.03
N ARG A 15 -0.69 -2.33 -9.58
CA ARG A 15 0.14 -1.22 -10.06
C ARG A 15 0.84 -0.59 -8.85
N PRO A 16 2.18 -0.48 -8.84
CA PRO A 16 3.14 -0.92 -9.86
C PRO A 16 3.18 -2.45 -10.01
N PHE A 17 3.68 -2.91 -11.16
CA PHE A 17 3.84 -4.32 -11.52
C PHE A 17 5.35 -4.68 -11.59
N PRO A 18 5.78 -5.85 -11.11
CA PRO A 18 7.20 -6.21 -11.11
C PRO A 18 7.73 -6.44 -12.52
N SER A 19 8.72 -5.65 -12.92
CA SER A 19 9.26 -5.64 -14.29
C SER A 19 9.83 -6.98 -14.74
N ARG A 20 10.31 -7.83 -13.82
CA ARG A 20 10.77 -9.19 -14.11
C ARG A 20 9.70 -10.07 -14.78
N TYR A 21 8.43 -9.78 -14.52
CA TYR A 21 7.29 -10.51 -15.05
C TYR A 21 6.62 -9.77 -16.20
N ALA A 22 7.25 -8.73 -16.74
CA ALA A 22 6.75 -7.96 -17.87
C ALA A 22 7.74 -8.02 -19.03
N SER A 23 7.21 -8.23 -20.24
CA SER A 23 7.98 -8.20 -21.49
C SER A 23 7.22 -7.30 -22.48
N GLY A 24 7.72 -6.07 -22.63
CA GLY A 24 6.99 -5.01 -23.34
C GLY A 24 5.63 -4.75 -22.68
N ASP A 25 4.56 -4.81 -23.48
CA ASP A 25 3.19 -4.63 -23.02
C ASP A 25 2.55 -5.91 -22.44
N THR A 26 3.26 -7.04 -22.50
CA THR A 26 2.77 -8.32 -22.00
C THR A 26 3.19 -8.52 -20.54
N LYS A 27 2.21 -8.80 -19.66
CA LYS A 27 2.44 -9.13 -18.25
C LYS A 27 2.18 -10.62 -18.01
N ASP A 28 3.18 -11.31 -17.49
CA ASP A 28 3.09 -12.70 -17.05
C ASP A 28 2.49 -12.79 -15.64
N PHE A 29 1.17 -12.69 -15.56
CA PHE A 29 0.45 -12.85 -14.29
C PHE A 29 0.49 -14.28 -13.76
N GLU A 30 0.58 -15.28 -14.62
CA GLU A 30 0.53 -16.68 -14.21
C GLU A 30 1.86 -17.12 -13.60
N GLY A 31 2.99 -16.73 -14.19
CA GLY A 31 4.31 -16.90 -13.58
C GLY A 31 4.41 -16.16 -12.25
N LEU A 32 3.96 -14.91 -12.18
CA LEU A 32 3.95 -14.14 -10.93
C LEU A 32 3.07 -14.78 -9.86
N LEU A 33 1.92 -15.33 -10.24
CA LEU A 33 1.01 -16.03 -9.32
C LEU A 33 1.63 -17.33 -8.81
N ALA A 34 2.29 -18.10 -9.67
CA ALA A 34 3.00 -19.31 -9.29
C ALA A 34 4.12 -19.01 -8.28
N ASP A 35 4.97 -18.04 -8.59
CA ASP A 35 6.06 -17.64 -7.70
C ASP A 35 5.55 -17.05 -6.38
N THR A 36 4.45 -16.28 -6.41
CA THR A 36 3.82 -15.75 -5.18
C THR A 36 3.23 -16.85 -4.31
N LYS A 37 2.64 -17.90 -4.90
CA LYS A 37 2.10 -19.06 -4.16
C LYS A 37 3.21 -19.91 -3.53
N ALA A 38 4.41 -19.89 -4.09
CA ALA A 38 5.57 -20.60 -3.58
C ALA A 38 6.34 -19.81 -2.50
N LEU A 39 5.96 -18.56 -2.22
CA LEU A 39 6.64 -17.76 -1.20
C LEU A 39 6.46 -18.38 0.19
N PRO A 40 7.54 -18.57 0.95
CA PRO A 40 7.44 -18.92 2.36
C PRO A 40 6.91 -17.72 3.18
N SER A 41 6.56 -17.96 4.44
CA SER A 41 6.30 -16.86 5.38
C SER A 41 7.58 -16.03 5.59
N LEU A 42 7.43 -14.77 6.04
CA LEU A 42 8.58 -13.92 6.37
C LEU A 42 9.44 -14.53 7.49
N LYS A 43 8.84 -15.28 8.42
CA LYS A 43 9.57 -15.96 9.49
C LYS A 43 10.48 -17.06 8.92
N GLU A 44 9.91 -17.95 8.11
CA GLU A 44 10.67 -19.03 7.44
C GLU A 44 11.74 -18.45 6.51
N LEU A 45 11.44 -17.36 5.80
CA LEU A 45 12.41 -16.66 4.96
C LEU A 45 13.64 -16.24 5.77
N LEU A 46 13.44 -15.57 6.91
CA LEU A 46 14.53 -15.10 7.78
C LEU A 46 15.32 -16.24 8.42
N GLU A 47 14.66 -17.35 8.76
CA GLU A 47 15.30 -18.55 9.33
C GLU A 47 16.08 -19.36 8.27
N SER A 48 15.72 -19.24 6.99
CA SER A 48 16.31 -20.00 5.89
C SER A 48 17.56 -19.36 5.25
N VAL A 49 18.02 -18.20 5.74
CA VAL A 49 19.25 -17.54 5.23
C VAL A 49 20.47 -18.45 5.52
N PRO A 50 21.30 -18.81 4.52
CA PRO A 50 21.41 -18.28 3.15
C PRO A 50 20.81 -19.16 2.04
N ASN A 51 20.07 -20.22 2.36
CA ASN A 51 19.65 -21.27 1.42
C ASN A 51 18.39 -20.94 0.61
N THR A 52 17.79 -19.76 0.80
CA THR A 52 16.61 -19.35 0.04
C THR A 52 16.97 -19.09 -1.44
N ASP A 53 16.13 -19.57 -2.35
CA ASP A 53 16.27 -19.28 -3.78
C ASP A 53 16.27 -17.77 -4.09
N LYS A 54 17.06 -17.39 -5.10
CA LYS A 54 17.25 -16.00 -5.52
C LYS A 54 15.94 -15.37 -6.01
N ARG A 55 15.05 -16.12 -6.67
CA ARG A 55 13.78 -15.59 -7.18
C ARG A 55 12.85 -15.17 -6.04
N THR A 56 12.82 -15.96 -4.96
CA THR A 56 12.08 -15.63 -3.73
C THR A 56 12.59 -14.32 -3.12
N TRP A 57 13.92 -14.18 -2.98
CA TRP A 57 14.52 -12.93 -2.48
C TRP A 57 14.24 -11.74 -3.39
N ASP A 58 14.37 -11.89 -4.69
CA ASP A 58 14.11 -10.82 -5.66
C ASP A 58 12.65 -10.34 -5.57
N LEU A 59 11.69 -11.25 -5.40
CA LEU A 59 10.27 -10.88 -5.28
C LEU A 59 9.97 -10.19 -3.95
N PHE A 60 10.46 -10.71 -2.81
CA PHE A 60 10.30 -10.03 -1.52
C PHE A 60 10.97 -8.65 -1.52
N SER A 61 12.19 -8.57 -2.04
CA SER A 61 12.92 -7.32 -2.17
C SER A 61 12.11 -6.31 -2.99
N TRP A 62 11.56 -6.71 -4.14
CA TRP A 62 10.71 -5.83 -4.94
C TRP A 62 9.47 -5.36 -4.18
N ILE A 63 8.78 -6.25 -3.45
CA ILE A 63 7.57 -5.91 -2.68
C ILE A 63 7.88 -4.89 -1.57
N LEU A 64 9.05 -4.99 -0.94
CA LEU A 64 9.40 -4.21 0.26
C LEU A 64 10.24 -2.95 -0.03
N SER A 65 10.83 -2.81 -1.22
CA SER A 65 11.84 -1.78 -1.53
C SER A 65 11.27 -0.47 -2.09
N SER A 66 10.16 0.03 -1.55
CA SER A 66 9.68 1.37 -1.93
C SER A 66 10.71 2.43 -1.54
N LYS A 67 11.06 3.32 -2.48
CA LYS A 67 11.92 4.49 -2.20
C LYS A 67 11.14 5.73 -1.76
N VAL A 68 9.81 5.68 -1.88
CA VAL A 68 8.92 6.84 -1.70
C VAL A 68 8.29 6.87 -0.32
N PHE A 69 8.06 5.70 0.27
CA PHE A 69 7.44 5.57 1.57
C PHE A 69 7.90 4.30 2.28
N MET A 70 7.72 4.28 3.60
CA MET A 70 7.78 3.10 4.45
C MET A 70 6.45 2.90 5.16
N ILE A 71 6.15 1.66 5.53
CA ILE A 71 4.98 1.31 6.33
C ILE A 71 5.48 0.85 7.70
N GLN A 72 4.99 1.48 8.76
CA GLN A 72 5.41 1.19 10.13
C GLN A 72 4.22 0.74 10.96
N SER A 73 4.40 -0.33 11.74
CA SER A 73 3.41 -0.74 12.74
C SER A 73 3.34 0.31 13.83
N THR A 74 2.14 0.64 14.29
CA THR A 74 1.92 1.63 15.34
C THR A 74 1.10 1.08 16.51
N LYS A 75 1.06 1.83 17.62
CA LYS A 75 0.44 1.44 18.89
C LYS A 75 -1.02 1.85 18.92
N LYS A 76 -1.83 1.13 19.72
CA LYS A 76 -3.27 1.41 19.91
C LYS A 76 -3.57 2.86 20.33
N ARG A 77 -2.70 3.50 21.10
CA ARG A 77 -2.86 4.92 21.47
C ARG A 77 -2.93 5.87 20.27
N GLU A 78 -2.30 5.53 19.15
CA GLU A 78 -2.38 6.37 17.95
C GLU A 78 -3.77 6.25 17.30
N TYR A 79 -4.51 5.16 17.56
CA TYR A 79 -5.91 5.05 17.14
C TYR A 79 -6.80 6.06 17.86
N GLU A 80 -6.59 6.29 19.16
CA GLU A 80 -7.32 7.30 19.94
C GLU A 80 -7.10 8.69 19.34
N LYS A 81 -5.85 9.03 19.00
CA LYS A 81 -5.51 10.28 18.30
C LYS A 81 -6.19 10.38 16.93
N ILE A 82 -6.28 9.28 16.16
CA ILE A 82 -7.02 9.27 14.89
C ILE A 82 -8.51 9.54 15.12
N GLN A 83 -9.11 8.95 16.17
CA GLN A 83 -10.52 9.21 16.53
C GLN A 83 -10.76 10.69 16.85
N GLU A 84 -9.86 11.31 17.61
CA GLU A 84 -9.93 12.75 17.90
C GLU A 84 -9.82 13.60 16.63
N LEU A 85 -8.80 13.36 15.80
CA LEU A 85 -8.55 14.11 14.56
C LEU A 85 -9.67 13.98 13.53
N THR A 86 -10.44 12.89 13.59
CA THR A 86 -11.57 12.62 12.68
C THR A 86 -12.93 12.93 13.29
N GLY A 87 -12.98 13.42 14.53
CA GLY A 87 -14.24 13.73 15.24
C GLY A 87 -15.07 12.50 15.62
N MET A 88 -14.45 11.32 15.67
CA MET A 88 -15.09 10.03 15.97
C MET A 88 -14.92 9.58 17.44
N SER A 89 -14.45 10.46 18.32
CA SER A 89 -14.33 10.19 19.75
C SER A 89 -15.69 9.75 20.33
N GLY A 90 -15.73 8.56 20.94
CA GLY A 90 -16.93 8.00 21.54
C GLY A 90 -17.86 7.23 20.58
N ALA A 91 -17.51 7.12 19.29
CA ALA A 91 -18.26 6.26 18.37
C ALA A 91 -18.05 4.77 18.71
N ALA A 92 -19.14 3.99 18.70
CA ALA A 92 -19.11 2.54 18.91
C ALA A 92 -18.62 1.81 17.66
N VAL A 93 -17.35 2.01 17.30
CA VAL A 93 -16.68 1.32 16.19
C VAL A 93 -15.66 0.31 16.73
N PRO A 94 -15.51 -0.85 16.09
CA PRO A 94 -14.51 -1.82 16.51
C PRO A 94 -13.10 -1.22 16.37
N ALA A 95 -12.25 -1.45 17.37
CA ALA A 95 -10.84 -1.11 17.27
C ALA A 95 -10.14 -2.01 16.24
N PRO A 96 -9.18 -1.49 15.46
CA PRO A 96 -8.45 -2.30 14.49
C PRO A 96 -7.53 -3.30 15.18
N ASP A 97 -7.43 -4.52 14.63
CA ASP A 97 -6.46 -5.52 15.08
C ASP A 97 -5.01 -5.08 14.81
N TYR A 98 -4.80 -4.40 13.68
CA TYR A 98 -3.51 -3.86 13.25
C TYR A 98 -3.66 -2.42 12.77
N LEU A 99 -2.72 -1.57 13.17
CA LEU A 99 -2.65 -0.18 12.74
C LEU A 99 -1.25 0.11 12.17
N PHE A 100 -1.22 0.79 11.04
CA PHE A 100 0.01 1.14 10.33
C PHE A 100 0.02 2.63 9.97
N GLU A 101 1.21 3.22 10.02
CA GLU A 101 1.48 4.57 9.54
C GLU A 101 2.30 4.51 8.24
N ILE A 102 1.99 5.40 7.30
CA ILE A 102 2.77 5.58 6.07
C ILE A 102 3.70 6.76 6.27
N VAL A 103 4.99 6.51 6.26
CA VAL A 103 6.03 7.53 6.38
C VAL A 103 6.61 7.79 5.00
N TYR A 104 6.32 8.95 4.41
CA TYR A 104 6.87 9.34 3.12
C TYR A 104 8.30 9.86 3.26
N CYS A 105 9.09 9.76 2.18
CA CYS A 105 10.41 10.35 2.11
C CYS A 105 10.36 11.88 2.11
N ASP A 106 11.48 12.52 2.49
CA ASP A 106 11.57 13.98 2.64
C ASP A 106 11.11 14.74 1.40
N GLN A 107 11.47 14.26 0.20
CA GLN A 107 11.07 14.88 -1.05
C GLN A 107 9.53 15.00 -1.19
N MET A 108 8.80 13.96 -0.80
CA MET A 108 7.33 13.97 -0.88
C MET A 108 6.72 14.81 0.26
N ASN A 109 7.29 14.73 1.47
CA ASN A 109 6.85 15.53 2.61
C ASN A 109 7.02 17.03 2.34
N THR A 110 8.16 17.45 1.80
CA THR A 110 8.41 18.85 1.42
C THR A 110 7.38 19.32 0.39
N LYS A 111 7.16 18.54 -0.68
CA LYS A 111 6.16 18.88 -1.71
C LYS A 111 4.75 19.02 -1.14
N PHE A 112 4.37 18.14 -0.20
CA PHE A 112 3.08 18.23 0.48
C PHE A 112 3.00 19.49 1.35
N ALA A 113 4.04 19.80 2.13
CA ALA A 113 4.09 20.99 2.98
C ALA A 113 4.00 22.29 2.16
N GLU A 114 4.71 22.36 1.03
CA GLU A 114 4.63 23.48 0.08
C GLU A 114 3.21 23.65 -0.48
N THR A 115 2.56 22.55 -0.86
CA THR A 115 1.19 22.57 -1.41
C THR A 115 0.16 22.97 -0.36
N LYS A 116 0.32 22.50 0.87
CA LYS A 116 -0.53 22.86 2.01
C LYS A 116 -0.40 24.37 2.32
N GLY A 117 0.83 24.88 2.37
CA GLY A 117 1.12 26.24 2.84
C GLY A 117 0.53 26.48 4.23
N GLU A 118 -0.20 27.58 4.37
CA GLU A 118 -0.82 27.99 5.64
C GLU A 118 -2.17 27.32 5.92
N ARG A 119 -2.73 26.53 4.99
CA ARG A 119 -4.05 25.90 5.16
C ARG A 119 -4.02 24.81 6.23
N ASP A 120 -5.13 24.62 6.93
CA ASP A 120 -5.28 23.55 7.91
C ASP A 120 -5.33 22.15 7.28
N LEU A 121 -5.02 21.14 8.09
CA LEU A 121 -5.16 19.73 7.72
C LEU A 121 -6.45 19.15 8.29
N ILE A 122 -7.19 18.46 7.42
CA ILE A 122 -8.33 17.64 7.82
C ILE A 122 -7.98 16.16 7.67
N TYR A 123 -8.44 15.34 8.61
CA TYR A 123 -8.28 13.90 8.59
C TYR A 123 -9.64 13.25 8.32
N ALA A 124 -9.68 12.28 7.42
CA ALA A 124 -10.90 11.58 7.04
C ALA A 124 -10.62 10.12 6.66
N PHE A 125 -11.62 9.26 6.82
CA PHE A 125 -11.53 7.86 6.44
C PHE A 125 -11.90 7.65 4.97
N HIS A 126 -11.19 6.73 4.30
CA HIS A 126 -11.52 6.24 2.98
C HIS A 126 -11.50 4.71 2.95
N GLY A 127 -12.69 4.09 2.90
CA GLY A 127 -12.82 2.64 2.76
C GLY A 127 -12.57 2.19 1.32
N SER A 128 -11.85 1.08 1.14
CA SER A 128 -11.65 0.46 -0.17
C SER A 128 -11.60 -1.06 -0.07
N ARG A 129 -11.72 -1.76 -1.20
CA ARG A 129 -11.50 -3.20 -1.23
C ARG A 129 -10.01 -3.51 -1.06
N LEU A 130 -9.69 -4.63 -0.42
CA LEU A 130 -8.31 -4.99 -0.05
C LEU A 130 -7.37 -5.02 -1.27
N GLU A 131 -7.85 -5.49 -2.42
CA GLU A 131 -7.07 -5.55 -3.66
C GLU A 131 -6.60 -4.18 -4.17
N ASN A 132 -7.24 -3.08 -3.76
CA ASN A 132 -6.90 -1.74 -4.22
C ASN A 132 -5.73 -1.12 -3.43
N PHE A 133 -5.46 -1.57 -2.20
CA PHE A 133 -4.51 -0.91 -1.31
C PHE A 133 -3.08 -0.93 -1.83
N HIS A 134 -2.70 -1.93 -2.64
CA HIS A 134 -1.40 -1.93 -3.32
C HIS A 134 -1.25 -0.68 -4.20
N SER A 135 -2.22 -0.45 -5.10
CA SER A 135 -2.20 0.73 -5.96
C SER A 135 -2.36 2.04 -5.19
N ILE A 136 -3.20 2.07 -4.16
CA ILE A 136 -3.39 3.28 -3.34
C ILE A 136 -2.09 3.69 -2.65
N LEU A 137 -1.33 2.73 -2.09
CA LEU A 137 -0.06 3.02 -1.42
C LEU A 137 0.97 3.63 -2.38
N HIS A 138 1.03 3.13 -3.62
CA HIS A 138 2.06 3.55 -4.58
C HIS A 138 1.66 4.73 -5.48
N HIS A 139 0.36 4.95 -5.70
CA HIS A 139 -0.13 5.96 -6.64
C HIS A 139 -1.11 6.97 -6.00
N GLY A 140 -1.43 6.81 -4.72
CA GLY A 140 -2.46 7.59 -4.04
C GLY A 140 -3.88 7.14 -4.41
N LEU A 141 -4.87 7.83 -3.83
CA LEU A 141 -6.28 7.61 -4.15
C LEU A 141 -6.58 8.12 -5.57
N HIS A 142 -7.34 7.35 -6.34
CA HIS A 142 -7.83 7.80 -7.64
C HIS A 142 -8.87 8.92 -7.47
N CYS A 143 -8.46 10.14 -7.77
CA CYS A 143 -9.36 11.28 -7.92
C CYS A 143 -10.11 11.17 -9.25
N HIS A 144 -11.28 10.52 -9.24
CA HIS A 144 -12.16 10.49 -10.41
C HIS A 144 -12.64 11.92 -10.68
N LEU A 145 -12.01 12.60 -11.65
CA LEU A 145 -12.46 13.88 -12.18
C LEU A 145 -13.68 13.64 -13.07
N ASN A 146 -14.79 13.21 -12.47
CA ASN A 146 -16.08 13.29 -13.14
C ASN A 146 -16.38 14.79 -13.27
N ARG A 147 -16.37 15.32 -14.50
CA ARG A 147 -16.84 16.68 -14.79
C ARG A 147 -18.33 16.78 -14.42
N VAL A 148 -18.63 17.04 -13.16
CA VAL A 148 -19.91 17.64 -12.80
C VAL A 148 -19.73 19.12 -13.08
N ARG A 149 -20.19 19.56 -14.25
CA ARG A 149 -20.47 20.98 -14.47
C ARG A 149 -21.56 21.33 -13.46
N LEU A 150 -21.19 21.98 -12.36
CA LEU A 150 -22.16 22.73 -11.56
C LEU A 150 -22.51 23.95 -12.41
N LEU A 151 -23.70 23.91 -13.01
CA LEU A 151 -24.41 25.09 -13.51
C LEU A 151 -24.96 25.86 -12.30
#